data_AF-A0A7X5HU38-F1
#
_entry.id   AF-A0A7X5HU38-F1
#
_cell.length_a   1.000
_cell.length_b   1.000
_cell.length_c   1.000
_cell.angle_alpha   90.00
_cell.angle_beta   90.00
_cell.angle_gamma   90.00
#
_symmetry.space_group_name_H-M   'P 1'
#
loop_
_entity.id
_entity.type
_entity.pdbx_description
1 polymer ?
#
loop_
_entity_poly.entity_id
_entity_poly.type
_entity_poly.pdbx_seq_one_letter_code
_entity_poly.pdbx_strand_id
1 'polypeptide(L)'
;MEQMLMAGFLLASATLILFLILYVATQANRSQVTTTYVVLQGLVLGWTILRLLEVVAPEGAFREALSLMQYGPIAFMAPVFLVFAYAHTLKSMPKLRWILLLLAMPSTVYAGMLLEKGEGVSTWIMLGTSLLCFGLGNSFFLVPSYSLRSRYKKQNLLFVVATLLVPFSYSISAADLFEMGKYTPVMALPLSLLLTMVAILKYQFLDLMPQAMATLLETMEEGMLVVNEGGRIIDCTPGFFTFLPALSQGTGYGHFIQQLRGVAVDKRSVDSLSYAVDAGRETVLNGEIHIRTERREKTLRYTAKAIAGLYGNKAATLVTFWDVTSMIQLSRDLEDKNRAMEEANKRLRGQLESIQAWTVEKERNRILQEFHHTLGHSMAELLALLEVAELQLQRDAWGPSAKEALEAATDRARQGLSEIRMSVGHYKKTEVGHDQGNGG
;
A
#
# COMPACT_ATOMS: atom_id res chain seq x y z
N MET A 1 -14.83 35.58 -49.84
CA MET A 1 -13.75 34.59 -49.64
C MET A 1 -13.37 34.47 -48.17
N GLU A 2 -13.09 35.58 -47.49
CA GLU A 2 -12.69 35.59 -46.06
C GLU A 2 -13.76 35.06 -45.09
N GLN A 3 -15.04 35.40 -45.29
CA GLN A 3 -16.14 34.86 -44.47
C GLN A 3 -16.29 33.33 -44.60
N MET A 4 -16.15 32.79 -45.81
CA MET A 4 -16.16 31.34 -46.03
C MET A 4 -14.97 30.65 -45.36
N LEU A 5 -13.80 31.29 -45.39
CA LEU A 5 -12.59 30.79 -44.75
C LEU A 5 -12.73 30.77 -43.21
N MET A 6 -13.27 31.83 -42.61
CA MET A 6 -13.60 31.88 -41.18
C MET A 6 -14.61 30.81 -40.77
N ALA A 7 -15.70 30.65 -41.53
CA ALA A 7 -16.68 29.61 -41.27
C ALA A 7 -16.04 28.21 -41.32
N GLY A 8 -15.14 27.97 -42.28
CA GLY A 8 -14.36 26.74 -42.36
C GLY A 8 -13.52 26.45 -41.10
N PHE A 9 -12.77 27.44 -40.60
CA PHE A 9 -11.97 27.28 -39.38
C PHE A 9 -12.82 27.07 -38.11
N LEU A 10 -13.98 27.74 -38.02
CA LEU A 10 -14.92 27.56 -36.91
C LEU A 10 -15.56 26.17 -36.93
N LEU A 11 -15.97 25.67 -38.11
CA LEU A 11 -16.48 24.31 -38.26
C LEU A 11 -15.42 23.27 -37.89
N ALA A 12 -14.18 23.43 -38.37
CA ALA A 12 -13.08 22.55 -38.00
C ALA A 12 -12.85 22.56 -36.47
N SER A 13 -12.88 23.74 -35.85
CA SER A 13 -12.73 23.87 -34.39
C SER A 13 -13.89 23.21 -33.64
N ALA A 14 -15.14 23.42 -34.05
CA ALA A 14 -16.32 22.78 -33.44
C ALA A 14 -16.25 21.25 -33.51
N THR A 15 -15.80 20.68 -34.65
CA THR A 15 -15.61 19.23 -34.78
C THR A 15 -14.52 18.69 -33.86
N LEU A 16 -13.38 19.39 -33.74
CA LEU A 16 -12.30 19.03 -32.82
C LEU A 16 -12.73 19.11 -31.36
N ILE A 17 -13.48 20.15 -30.98
CA ILE A 17 -14.00 20.31 -29.62
C ILE A 17 -14.97 19.17 -29.28
N LEU A 18 -15.90 18.86 -30.20
CA LEU A 18 -16.87 17.78 -29.99
C LEU A 18 -16.15 16.42 -29.84
N PHE A 19 -15.14 16.17 -30.67
CA PHE A 19 -14.31 14.98 -30.55
C PHE A 19 -13.61 14.91 -29.17
N LEU A 20 -12.99 16.01 -28.72
CA LEU A 20 -12.32 16.06 -27.42
C LEU A 20 -13.29 15.85 -26.25
N ILE A 21 -14.48 16.45 -26.30
CA ILE A 21 -15.53 16.26 -25.29
C ILE A 21 -15.97 14.80 -25.24
N LEU A 22 -16.28 14.19 -26.39
CA LEU A 22 -16.70 12.78 -26.48
C LEU A 22 -15.60 11.83 -26.02
N TYR A 23 -14.36 12.07 -26.42
CA TYR A 23 -13.21 11.27 -26.00
C TYR A 23 -13.04 11.33 -24.47
N VAL A 24 -13.01 12.52 -23.88
CA VAL A 24 -12.84 12.67 -22.43
C VAL A 24 -14.04 12.10 -21.67
N ALA A 25 -15.27 12.25 -22.18
CA ALA A 25 -16.46 11.71 -21.52
C ALA A 25 -16.53 10.17 -21.52
N THR A 26 -15.91 9.50 -22.52
CA THR A 26 -15.99 8.04 -22.70
C THR A 26 -14.76 7.29 -22.19
N GLN A 27 -13.55 7.85 -22.39
CA GLN A 27 -12.29 7.18 -22.11
C GLN A 27 -11.58 7.68 -20.84
N ALA A 28 -11.87 8.90 -20.38
CA ALA A 28 -11.19 9.44 -19.20
C ALA A 28 -11.89 9.00 -17.91
N ASN A 29 -11.10 8.69 -16.88
CA ASN A 29 -11.61 8.41 -15.54
C ASN A 29 -12.45 9.59 -15.04
N ARG A 30 -13.68 9.31 -14.60
CA ARG A 30 -14.58 10.34 -14.05
C ARG A 30 -13.95 10.95 -12.81
N SER A 31 -13.36 12.12 -12.99
CA SER A 31 -12.73 12.93 -11.96
C SER A 31 -13.28 14.34 -11.99
N GLN A 32 -13.13 15.08 -10.89
CA GLN A 32 -13.53 16.48 -10.83
C GLN A 32 -12.79 17.31 -11.91
N VAL A 33 -11.53 16.98 -12.19
CA VAL A 33 -10.69 17.62 -13.22
C VAL A 33 -11.25 17.41 -14.64
N THR A 34 -11.62 16.18 -14.98
CA THR A 34 -12.22 15.87 -16.30
C THR A 34 -13.56 16.58 -16.48
N THR A 35 -14.36 16.71 -15.41
CA THR A 35 -15.63 17.44 -15.47
C THR A 35 -15.40 18.93 -15.73
N THR A 36 -14.47 19.57 -15.02
CA THR A 36 -14.15 21.00 -15.25
C THR A 36 -13.57 21.24 -16.65
N TYR A 37 -12.78 20.30 -17.19
CA TYR A 37 -12.31 20.36 -18.57
C TYR A 37 -13.46 20.30 -19.59
N VAL A 38 -14.42 19.39 -19.40
CA VAL A 38 -15.60 19.29 -20.28
C VAL A 38 -16.45 20.57 -20.21
N VAL A 39 -16.62 21.17 -19.03
CA VAL A 39 -17.30 22.46 -18.88
C VAL A 39 -16.56 23.57 -19.63
N LEU A 40 -15.23 23.62 -19.53
CA LEU A 40 -14.40 24.59 -20.26
C LEU A 40 -14.55 24.43 -21.77
N GLN A 41 -14.45 23.20 -22.29
CA GLN A 41 -14.64 22.91 -23.71
C GLN A 41 -16.07 23.20 -24.17
N GLY A 42 -17.07 22.99 -23.31
CA GLY A 42 -18.46 23.37 -23.57
C GLY A 42 -18.63 24.89 -23.75
N LEU A 43 -17.93 25.70 -22.95
CA LEU A 43 -17.92 27.16 -23.14
C LEU A 43 -17.25 27.56 -24.47
N VAL A 44 -16.10 26.95 -24.80
CA VAL A 44 -15.42 27.18 -26.09
C VAL A 44 -16.35 26.79 -27.26
N LEU A 45 -17.03 25.65 -27.16
CA LEU A 45 -18.01 25.22 -28.15
C LEU A 45 -19.16 26.24 -28.28
N GLY A 46 -19.71 26.70 -27.16
CA GLY A 46 -20.76 27.71 -27.14
C GLY A 46 -20.35 29.00 -27.85
N TRP A 47 -19.12 29.48 -27.60
CA TRP A 47 -18.58 30.63 -28.33
C TRP A 47 -18.42 30.35 -29.82
N THR A 48 -17.88 29.20 -30.21
CA THR A 48 -17.69 28.86 -31.64
C THR A 48 -19.01 28.79 -32.39
N ILE A 49 -20.07 28.25 -31.77
CA ILE A 49 -21.40 28.17 -32.37
C ILE A 49 -21.99 29.56 -32.54
N LEU A 50 -21.95 30.40 -31.49
CA LEU A 50 -22.47 31.77 -31.57
C LEU A 50 -21.72 32.60 -32.62
N ARG A 51 -20.39 32.45 -32.72
CA ARG A 51 -19.59 33.12 -33.75
C ARG A 51 -19.90 32.61 -35.15
N LEU A 52 -20.10 31.30 -35.32
CA LEU A 52 -20.50 30.73 -36.61
C LEU A 52 -21.86 31.26 -37.06
N LEU A 53 -22.84 31.33 -36.14
CA LEU A 53 -24.15 31.90 -36.41
C LEU A 53 -24.07 33.38 -36.79
N GLU A 54 -23.23 34.18 -36.12
CA GLU A 54 -23.04 35.60 -36.44
C GLU A 54 -22.42 35.81 -37.84
N VAL A 55 -21.48 34.95 -38.24
CA VAL A 55 -20.84 35.03 -39.57
C VAL A 55 -21.83 34.71 -40.69
N VAL A 56 -22.80 33.84 -40.43
CA VAL A 56 -23.84 33.44 -41.41
C VAL A 56 -25.06 34.37 -41.38
N ALA A 57 -25.32 35.03 -40.25
CA ALA A 57 -26.48 35.88 -40.07
C ALA A 57 -26.45 37.13 -40.98
N PRO A 58 -27.59 37.50 -41.61
CA PRO A 58 -27.71 38.75 -42.35
C PRO A 58 -27.57 39.97 -41.43
N GLU A 59 -27.20 41.12 -41.99
CA GLU A 59 -27.09 42.37 -41.24
C GLU A 59 -28.45 42.79 -40.66
N GLY A 60 -28.45 43.16 -39.38
CA GLY A 60 -29.64 43.56 -38.63
C GLY A 60 -29.57 43.19 -37.15
N ALA A 61 -30.68 43.40 -36.44
CA ALA A 61 -30.78 43.22 -35.00
C ALA A 61 -30.43 41.80 -34.51
N PHE A 62 -30.65 40.77 -35.34
CA PHE A 62 -30.30 39.40 -35.00
C PHE A 62 -28.78 39.18 -34.93
N ARG A 63 -28.02 39.78 -35.85
CA ARG A 63 -26.55 39.71 -35.85
C ARG A 63 -25.95 40.49 -34.69
N GLU A 64 -26.51 41.65 -34.35
CA GLU A 64 -26.13 42.41 -33.15
C GLU A 64 -26.42 41.65 -31.85
N ALA A 65 -27.55 40.95 -31.76
CA ALA A 65 -27.84 40.11 -30.60
C ALA A 65 -26.83 38.96 -30.47
N LEU A 66 -26.45 38.32 -31.58
CA LEU A 66 -25.44 37.26 -31.60
C LEU A 66 -24.04 37.76 -31.21
N SER A 67 -23.64 38.96 -31.65
CA SER A 67 -22.35 39.54 -31.26
C SER A 67 -22.30 39.84 -29.77
N LEU A 68 -23.40 40.33 -29.18
CA LEU A 68 -23.49 40.57 -27.73
C LEU A 68 -23.50 39.27 -26.91
N MET A 69 -24.21 38.23 -27.37
CA MET A 69 -24.28 36.94 -26.67
C MET A 69 -22.92 36.22 -26.61
N GLN A 70 -22.02 36.47 -27.56
CA GLN A 70 -20.68 35.84 -27.58
C GLN A 70 -19.82 36.20 -26.39
N TYR A 71 -20.04 37.38 -25.80
CA TYR A 71 -19.27 37.81 -24.64
C TYR A 71 -19.59 37.00 -23.38
N GLY A 72 -20.74 36.32 -23.32
CA GLY A 72 -21.10 35.44 -22.22
C GLY A 72 -20.07 34.30 -22.06
N PRO A 73 -19.92 33.40 -23.05
CA PRO A 73 -18.88 32.37 -23.02
C PRO A 73 -17.47 32.92 -22.77
N ILE A 74 -17.09 34.05 -23.41
CA ILE A 74 -15.77 34.67 -23.22
C ILE A 74 -15.54 35.04 -21.75
N ALA A 75 -16.52 35.67 -21.10
CA ALA A 75 -16.42 36.11 -19.71
C ALA A 75 -16.18 34.95 -18.73
N PHE A 76 -16.79 33.78 -19.00
CA PHE A 76 -16.69 32.61 -18.12
C PHE A 76 -15.54 31.65 -18.45
N MET A 77 -14.98 31.70 -19.67
CA MET A 77 -13.87 30.81 -20.06
C MET A 77 -12.64 30.96 -19.17
N ALA A 78 -12.18 32.19 -18.92
CA ALA A 78 -10.95 32.41 -18.15
C ALA A 78 -11.07 32.04 -16.66
N PRO A 79 -12.16 32.38 -15.94
CA PRO A 79 -12.43 31.89 -14.59
C PRO A 79 -12.51 30.37 -14.50
N VAL A 80 -13.22 29.72 -15.43
CA VAL A 80 -13.37 28.26 -15.44
C VAL A 80 -12.02 27.59 -15.76
N PHE A 81 -11.20 28.18 -16.63
CA PHE A 81 -9.84 27.73 -16.88
C PHE A 81 -8.96 27.83 -15.62
N LEU A 82 -9.08 28.89 -14.83
CA LEU A 82 -8.35 29.03 -13.58
C LEU A 82 -8.75 27.95 -12.55
N VAL A 83 -10.06 27.66 -12.44
CA VAL A 83 -10.55 26.56 -11.59
C VAL A 83 -10.03 25.21 -12.08
N PHE A 84 -10.03 24.99 -13.40
CA PHE A 84 -9.45 23.80 -14.01
C PHE A 84 -7.95 23.65 -13.69
N ALA A 85 -7.18 24.72 -13.85
CA ALA A 85 -5.74 24.73 -13.58
C ALA A 85 -5.43 24.46 -12.10
N TYR A 86 -6.20 25.06 -11.19
CA TYR A 86 -6.14 24.80 -9.76
C TYR A 86 -6.45 23.32 -9.45
N ALA A 87 -7.56 22.81 -9.97
CA ALA A 87 -8.01 21.44 -9.70
C ALA A 87 -7.04 20.39 -10.25
N HIS A 88 -6.46 20.64 -11.43
CA HIS A 88 -5.45 19.77 -12.03
C HIS A 88 -4.17 19.74 -11.21
N THR A 89 -3.70 20.91 -10.76
CA THR A 89 -2.43 21.04 -10.04
C THR A 89 -2.51 20.55 -8.59
N LEU A 90 -3.56 20.95 -7.87
CA LEU A 90 -3.73 20.66 -6.44
C LEU A 90 -4.62 19.45 -6.15
N LYS A 91 -5.11 18.77 -7.19
CA LYS A 91 -5.91 17.53 -7.12
C LYS A 91 -7.18 17.67 -6.26
N SER A 92 -7.61 18.90 -6.00
CA SER A 92 -8.73 19.23 -5.14
C SER A 92 -9.47 20.42 -5.71
N MET A 93 -10.80 20.42 -5.54
CA MET A 93 -11.60 21.55 -5.96
C MET A 93 -11.48 22.70 -4.96
N PRO A 94 -11.40 23.96 -5.43
CA PRO A 94 -11.51 25.09 -4.55
C PRO A 94 -12.87 25.07 -3.86
N LYS A 95 -12.95 25.60 -2.63
CA LYS A 95 -14.22 25.62 -1.87
C LYS A 95 -15.29 26.34 -2.69
N LEU A 96 -16.53 25.82 -2.70
CA LEU A 96 -17.63 26.34 -3.52
C LEU A 96 -17.82 27.86 -3.41
N ARG A 97 -17.68 28.43 -2.21
CA ARG A 97 -17.75 29.89 -1.98
C ARG A 97 -16.74 30.69 -2.80
N TRP A 98 -15.54 30.17 -3.01
CA TRP A 98 -14.50 30.83 -3.81
C TRP A 98 -14.79 30.71 -5.30
N ILE A 99 -15.36 29.58 -5.75
CA ILE A 99 -15.82 29.42 -7.14
C ILE A 99 -16.95 30.43 -7.42
N LEU A 100 -17.92 30.54 -6.52
CA LEU A 100 -19.03 31.49 -6.66
C LEU A 100 -18.54 32.94 -6.67
N LEU A 101 -17.59 33.30 -5.80
CA LEU A 101 -16.96 34.64 -5.80
C LEU A 101 -16.22 34.92 -7.12
N LEU A 102 -15.46 33.93 -7.62
CA LEU A 102 -14.72 34.05 -8.88
C LEU A 102 -15.67 34.21 -10.08
N LEU A 103 -16.84 33.58 -10.05
CA LEU A 103 -17.84 33.65 -11.13
C LEU A 103 -18.74 34.89 -11.03
N ALA A 104 -18.87 35.49 -9.84
CA ALA A 104 -19.68 36.69 -9.61
C ALA A 104 -19.11 37.92 -10.34
N MET A 105 -17.79 38.10 -10.32
CA MET A 105 -17.15 39.26 -10.98
C MET A 105 -17.34 39.26 -12.52
N PRO A 106 -17.08 38.17 -13.26
CA PRO A 106 -17.39 38.11 -14.69
C PRO A 106 -18.87 38.34 -15.01
N SER A 107 -19.77 37.90 -14.12
CA SER A 107 -21.22 38.07 -14.30
C SER A 107 -21.63 39.55 -14.23
N THR A 108 -21.07 40.32 -13.29
CA THR A 108 -21.35 41.77 -13.19
C THR A 108 -20.75 42.54 -14.35
N VAL A 109 -19.55 42.18 -14.79
CA VAL A 109 -18.89 42.81 -15.95
C VAL A 109 -19.65 42.49 -17.26
N TYR A 110 -20.13 41.26 -17.43
CA TYR A 110 -20.95 40.88 -18.58
C TYR A 110 -22.28 41.65 -18.62
N ALA A 111 -22.94 41.83 -17.47
CA ALA A 111 -24.15 42.64 -17.39
C ALA A 111 -23.89 44.11 -17.78
N GLY A 112 -22.80 44.71 -17.29
CA GLY A 112 -22.37 46.06 -17.69
C GLY A 112 -22.09 46.15 -19.19
N MET A 113 -21.46 45.12 -19.76
CA MET A 113 -21.17 45.05 -21.18
C MET A 113 -22.43 45.01 -22.06
N LEU A 114 -23.47 44.28 -21.64
CA LEU A 114 -24.75 44.25 -22.34
C LEU A 114 -25.43 45.63 -22.35
N LEU A 115 -25.31 46.39 -21.25
CA LEU A 115 -25.83 47.76 -21.16
C LEU A 115 -25.06 48.73 -22.06
N GLU A 116 -23.74 48.57 -22.14
CA GLU A 116 -22.84 49.38 -22.97
C GLU A 116 -22.76 48.93 -24.44
N LYS A 117 -23.53 47.92 -24.84
CA LYS A 117 -23.50 47.29 -26.17
C LYS A 117 -22.09 46.91 -26.66
N GLY A 118 -21.18 46.60 -25.74
CA GLY A 118 -19.83 46.14 -26.05
C GLY A 118 -18.80 47.22 -26.41
N GLU A 119 -19.16 48.51 -26.44
CA GLU A 119 -18.22 49.61 -26.77
C GLU A 119 -17.73 50.39 -25.52
N GLY A 120 -18.06 49.91 -24.32
CA GLY A 120 -17.76 50.60 -23.07
C GLY A 120 -16.57 50.07 -22.27
N VAL A 121 -16.40 50.64 -21.08
CA VAL A 121 -15.30 50.32 -20.15
C VAL A 121 -15.36 48.87 -19.69
N SER A 122 -16.57 48.27 -19.65
CA SER A 122 -16.78 46.88 -19.26
C SER A 122 -16.02 45.90 -20.15
N THR A 123 -15.87 46.21 -21.45
CA THR A 123 -15.13 45.36 -22.41
C THR A 123 -13.64 45.28 -22.06
N TRP A 124 -13.03 46.41 -21.66
CA TRP A 124 -11.63 46.45 -21.23
C TRP A 124 -11.41 45.77 -19.89
N ILE A 125 -12.34 45.94 -18.94
CA ILE A 125 -12.30 45.24 -17.65
C ILE A 125 -12.42 43.73 -17.87
N MET A 126 -13.29 43.28 -18.78
CA MET A 126 -13.43 41.86 -19.13
C MET A 126 -12.15 41.30 -19.76
N LEU A 127 -11.51 42.05 -20.65
CA LEU A 127 -10.24 41.65 -21.26
C LEU A 127 -9.14 41.52 -20.20
N GLY A 128 -8.97 42.53 -19.35
CA GLY A 128 -7.93 42.52 -18.30
C GLY A 128 -8.12 41.39 -17.29
N THR A 129 -9.36 41.16 -16.85
CA THR A 129 -9.67 40.06 -15.92
C THR A 129 -9.45 38.69 -16.55
N SER A 130 -9.79 38.53 -17.84
CA SER A 130 -9.54 37.29 -18.57
C SER A 130 -8.05 37.01 -18.73
N LEU A 131 -7.25 38.02 -19.08
CA LEU A 131 -5.78 37.89 -19.19
C LEU A 131 -5.15 37.54 -17.84
N LEU A 132 -5.60 38.15 -16.75
CA LEU A 132 -5.13 37.81 -15.40
C LEU A 132 -5.47 36.36 -15.03
N CYS A 133 -6.69 35.90 -15.29
CA CYS A 133 -7.10 34.53 -15.00
C CYS A 133 -6.35 33.50 -15.84
N PHE A 134 -6.16 33.74 -17.14
CA PHE A 134 -5.35 32.87 -18.01
C PHE A 134 -3.87 32.87 -17.58
N GLY A 135 -3.31 34.02 -17.21
CA GLY A 135 -1.93 34.12 -16.72
C GLY A 135 -1.72 33.36 -15.40
N LEU A 136 -2.61 33.56 -14.43
CA LEU A 136 -2.59 32.82 -13.17
C LEU A 136 -2.82 31.32 -13.37
N GLY A 137 -3.75 30.93 -14.25
CA GLY A 137 -3.97 29.52 -14.57
C GLY A 137 -2.74 28.86 -15.18
N ASN A 138 -2.03 29.56 -16.07
CA ASN A 138 -0.79 29.06 -16.67
C ASN A 138 0.37 28.98 -15.67
N SER A 139 0.45 29.87 -14.67
CA SER A 139 1.48 29.79 -13.64
C SER A 139 1.36 28.52 -12.79
N PHE A 140 0.14 28.06 -12.51
CA PHE A 140 -0.11 26.77 -11.84
C PHE A 140 0.49 25.58 -12.60
N PHE A 141 0.50 25.59 -13.94
CA PHE A 141 1.13 24.52 -14.72
C PHE A 141 2.66 24.64 -14.80
N LEU A 142 3.21 25.86 -14.71
CA LEU A 142 4.65 26.11 -14.79
C LEU A 142 5.39 25.79 -13.48
N VAL A 143 4.81 26.13 -12.31
CA VAL A 143 5.47 25.97 -11.00
C VAL A 143 5.87 24.51 -10.69
N PRO A 144 4.99 23.49 -10.82
CA PRO A 144 5.36 22.09 -10.62
C PRO A 144 6.25 21.55 -11.72
N SER A 145 6.22 22.16 -12.91
CA SER A 145 7.02 21.70 -14.04
C SER A 145 8.53 21.85 -13.80
N TYR A 146 8.98 22.72 -12.90
CA TYR A 146 10.40 22.85 -12.59
C TYR A 146 10.98 21.64 -11.82
N SER A 147 10.16 20.97 -10.99
CA SER A 147 10.60 19.87 -10.11
C SER A 147 10.27 18.45 -10.61
N LEU A 148 9.40 18.31 -11.62
CA LEU A 148 8.89 17.00 -12.09
C LEU A 148 9.70 16.40 -13.28
N ARG A 149 9.55 15.07 -13.49
CA ARG A 149 10.27 14.29 -14.53
C ARG A 149 10.11 14.86 -15.96
N SER A 150 11.05 14.55 -16.86
CA SER A 150 11.13 15.07 -18.25
C SER A 150 9.85 14.93 -19.09
N ARG A 151 9.08 13.86 -18.92
CA ARG A 151 7.81 13.66 -19.66
C ARG A 151 6.71 14.65 -19.20
N TYR A 152 6.59 14.92 -17.90
CA TYR A 152 5.63 15.87 -17.35
C TYR A 152 5.93 17.31 -17.76
N LYS A 153 7.23 17.66 -17.88
CA LYS A 153 7.66 18.96 -18.42
C LYS A 153 7.13 19.21 -19.82
N LYS A 154 7.25 18.22 -20.72
CA LYS A 154 6.78 18.33 -22.11
C LYS A 154 5.24 18.42 -22.19
N GLN A 155 4.56 17.63 -21.36
CA GLN A 155 3.10 17.64 -21.24
C GLN A 155 2.56 19.02 -20.82
N ASN A 156 3.07 19.57 -19.71
CA ASN A 156 2.60 20.84 -19.16
C ASN A 156 2.99 22.02 -20.05
N LEU A 157 4.22 22.04 -20.59
CA LEU A 157 4.66 23.09 -21.50
C LEU A 157 3.81 23.14 -22.78
N LEU A 158 3.51 21.98 -23.37
CA LEU A 158 2.66 21.91 -24.57
C LEU A 158 1.27 22.47 -24.30
N PHE A 159 0.69 22.14 -23.13
CA PHE A 159 -0.62 22.65 -22.74
C PHE A 159 -0.61 24.16 -22.46
N VAL A 160 0.43 24.68 -21.81
CA VAL A 160 0.61 26.12 -21.59
C VAL A 160 0.73 26.88 -22.91
N VAL A 161 1.51 26.36 -23.86
CA VAL A 161 1.62 26.95 -25.20
C VAL A 161 0.26 26.94 -25.91
N ALA A 162 -0.48 25.83 -25.81
CA ALA A 162 -1.80 25.72 -26.42
C ALA A 162 -2.80 26.74 -25.87
N THR A 163 -2.86 26.93 -24.54
CA THR A 163 -3.85 27.82 -23.89
C THR A 163 -3.49 29.29 -24.03
N LEU A 164 -2.21 29.65 -24.12
CA LEU A 164 -1.78 31.04 -24.34
C LEU A 164 -1.98 31.52 -25.77
N LEU A 165 -2.02 30.61 -26.75
CA LEU A 165 -2.11 30.94 -28.17
C LEU A 165 -3.33 31.82 -28.49
N VAL A 166 -4.51 31.48 -27.96
CA VAL A 166 -5.76 32.18 -28.26
C VAL A 166 -5.83 33.56 -27.57
N PRO A 167 -5.63 33.70 -26.24
CA PRO A 167 -5.60 35.02 -25.60
C PRO A 167 -4.52 35.94 -26.19
N PHE A 168 -3.34 35.40 -26.53
CA PHE A 168 -2.28 36.19 -27.15
C PHE A 168 -2.68 36.69 -28.55
N SER A 169 -3.29 35.83 -29.37
CA SER A 169 -3.80 36.25 -30.68
C SER A 169 -4.90 37.32 -30.58
N TYR A 170 -5.74 37.25 -29.53
CA TYR A 170 -6.75 38.28 -29.27
C TYR A 170 -6.13 39.61 -28.85
N SER A 171 -5.10 39.60 -28.00
CA SER A 171 -4.38 40.82 -27.61
C SER A 171 -3.68 41.48 -28.79
N ILE A 172 -3.10 40.71 -29.71
CA ILE A 172 -2.52 41.25 -30.95
C ILE A 172 -3.60 41.90 -31.82
N SER A 173 -4.76 41.24 -31.95
CA SER A 173 -5.90 41.81 -32.68
C SER A 173 -6.43 43.10 -32.03
N ALA A 174 -6.44 43.19 -30.71
CA ALA A 174 -6.93 44.36 -29.98
C ALA A 174 -5.98 45.57 -30.07
N ALA A 175 -4.69 45.33 -30.29
CA ALA A 175 -3.67 46.37 -30.46
C ALA A 175 -3.53 46.86 -31.91
N ASP A 176 -4.35 46.33 -32.84
CA ASP A 176 -4.37 46.67 -34.28
C ASP A 176 -3.00 46.60 -34.97
N LEU A 177 -2.16 45.66 -34.53
CA LEU A 177 -0.76 45.51 -34.98
C LEU A 177 -0.62 44.97 -36.42
N PHE A 178 -1.69 44.38 -36.99
CA PHE A 178 -1.69 43.75 -38.31
C PHE A 178 -3.04 43.92 -39.02
N GLU A 179 -3.04 44.11 -40.35
CA GLU A 179 -4.27 44.26 -41.16
C GLU A 179 -5.20 43.03 -41.08
N MET A 180 -4.64 41.82 -40.88
CA MET A 180 -5.40 40.57 -40.67
C MET A 180 -5.82 40.34 -39.20
N GLY A 181 -5.56 41.33 -38.32
CA GLY A 181 -5.70 41.23 -36.86
C GLY A 181 -7.04 40.62 -36.43
N LYS A 182 -8.14 41.10 -37.04
CA LYS A 182 -9.54 40.72 -36.74
C LYS A 182 -9.84 39.22 -36.90
N TYR A 183 -9.05 38.48 -37.67
CA TYR A 183 -9.27 37.05 -37.95
C TYR A 183 -8.30 36.13 -37.19
N THR A 184 -7.23 36.70 -36.63
CA THR A 184 -6.16 35.97 -35.95
C THR A 184 -6.67 35.02 -34.84
N PRO A 185 -7.64 35.41 -33.98
CA PRO A 185 -8.13 34.50 -32.93
C PRO A 185 -8.89 33.28 -33.47
N VAL A 186 -9.65 33.46 -34.54
CA VAL A 186 -10.40 32.37 -35.20
C VAL A 186 -9.44 31.37 -35.84
N MET A 187 -8.32 31.84 -36.39
CA MET A 187 -7.28 30.98 -36.97
C MET A 187 -6.41 30.30 -35.91
N ALA A 188 -6.18 30.94 -34.76
CA ALA A 188 -5.39 30.39 -33.67
C ALA A 188 -6.11 29.25 -32.91
N LEU A 189 -7.44 29.29 -32.84
CA LEU A 189 -8.25 28.30 -32.12
C LEU A 189 -8.01 26.83 -32.56
N PRO A 190 -8.10 26.45 -33.85
CA PRO A 190 -7.90 25.06 -34.25
C PRO A 190 -6.47 24.58 -33.96
N LEU A 191 -5.47 25.45 -34.06
CA LEU A 191 -4.09 25.12 -33.71
C LEU A 191 -3.94 24.87 -32.20
N SER A 192 -4.56 25.71 -31.36
CA SER A 192 -4.64 25.50 -29.91
C SER A 192 -5.31 24.17 -29.55
N LEU A 193 -6.41 23.83 -30.23
CA LEU A 193 -7.13 22.57 -30.04
C LEU A 193 -6.31 21.35 -30.47
N LEU A 194 -5.56 21.43 -31.57
CA LEU A 194 -4.66 20.35 -32.01
C LEU A 194 -3.52 20.13 -31.00
N LEU A 195 -2.91 21.19 -30.49
CA LEU A 195 -1.87 21.07 -29.46
C LEU A 195 -2.45 20.47 -28.16
N THR A 196 -3.66 20.88 -27.78
CA THR A 196 -4.40 20.33 -26.64
C THR A 196 -4.72 18.85 -26.85
N MET A 197 -5.12 18.46 -28.06
CA MET A 197 -5.38 17.08 -28.43
C MET A 197 -4.12 16.22 -28.33
N VAL A 198 -2.97 16.71 -28.80
CA VAL A 198 -1.68 16.01 -28.63
C VAL A 198 -1.32 15.90 -27.14
N ALA A 199 -1.54 16.94 -26.34
CA ALA A 199 -1.31 16.90 -24.90
C ALA A 199 -2.18 15.82 -24.23
N ILE A 200 -3.46 15.72 -24.58
CA ILE A 200 -4.40 14.76 -23.99
C ILE A 200 -4.13 13.34 -24.46
N LEU A 201 -4.02 13.10 -25.78
CA LEU A 201 -3.93 11.75 -26.33
C LEU A 201 -2.54 11.14 -26.20
N LYS A 202 -1.49 11.90 -26.54
CA LYS A 202 -0.11 11.37 -26.56
C LYS A 202 0.56 11.44 -25.19
N TYR A 203 0.30 12.52 -24.45
CA TYR A 203 0.94 12.76 -23.16
C TYR A 203 0.00 12.52 -21.97
N GLN A 204 -1.21 12.01 -22.21
CA GLN A 204 -2.18 11.66 -21.17
C GLN A 204 -2.42 12.81 -20.19
N PHE A 205 -2.59 14.05 -20.72
CA PHE A 205 -2.61 15.26 -19.90
C PHE A 205 -3.59 15.23 -18.72
N LEU A 206 -4.73 14.58 -18.94
CA LEU A 206 -5.83 14.48 -18.00
C LEU A 206 -5.78 13.21 -17.12
N ASP A 207 -4.87 12.27 -17.40
CA ASP A 207 -4.78 11.03 -16.63
C ASP A 207 -3.89 11.21 -15.38
N LEU A 208 -4.43 10.79 -14.24
CA LEU A 208 -3.79 10.92 -12.93
C LEU A 208 -2.93 9.69 -12.60
N MET A 209 -3.04 8.59 -13.38
CA MET A 209 -2.39 7.30 -13.13
C MET A 209 -0.85 7.32 -13.08
N PRO A 210 -0.12 7.98 -14.00
CA PRO A 210 1.35 7.98 -13.97
C PRO A 210 1.93 8.65 -12.72
N GLN A 211 1.21 9.60 -12.13
CA GLN A 211 1.63 10.35 -10.95
C GLN A 211 1.30 9.61 -9.65
N ALA A 212 0.15 8.93 -9.60
CA ALA A 212 -0.18 8.03 -8.49
C ALA A 212 0.86 6.90 -8.35
N MET A 213 1.36 6.37 -9.47
CA MET A 213 2.47 5.40 -9.46
C MET A 213 3.77 5.99 -8.91
N ALA A 214 4.09 7.25 -9.22
CA ALA A 214 5.29 7.89 -8.67
C ALA A 214 5.21 8.07 -7.15
N THR A 215 4.05 8.49 -6.63
CA THR A 215 3.83 8.60 -5.17
C THR A 215 3.81 7.22 -4.50
N LEU A 216 3.19 6.21 -5.12
CA LEU A 216 3.23 4.83 -4.60
C LEU A 216 4.67 4.33 -4.49
N LEU A 217 5.47 4.49 -5.53
CA LEU A 217 6.88 4.11 -5.52
C LEU A 217 7.66 4.82 -4.40
N GLU A 218 7.36 6.09 -4.10
CA GLU A 218 8.01 6.83 -3.00
C GLU A 218 7.60 6.33 -1.60
N THR A 219 6.38 5.79 -1.46
CA THR A 219 5.89 5.22 -0.19
C THR A 219 6.27 3.76 0.04
N MET A 220 6.77 3.07 -0.99
CA MET A 220 7.12 1.65 -0.87
C MET A 220 8.34 1.47 0.04
N GLU A 221 8.25 0.53 0.99
CA GLU A 221 9.35 0.10 1.86
C GLU A 221 10.38 -0.79 1.12
N GLU A 222 10.10 -1.11 -0.14
CA GLU A 222 10.99 -1.86 -1.03
C GLU A 222 11.82 -0.91 -1.90
N GLY A 223 13.12 -1.18 -2.00
CA GLY A 223 13.98 -0.45 -2.92
C GLY A 223 13.83 -0.98 -4.32
N MET A 224 13.40 -0.15 -5.27
CA MET A 224 13.43 -0.51 -6.69
C MET A 224 14.50 0.31 -7.42
N LEU A 225 15.21 -0.33 -8.34
CA LEU A 225 16.23 0.28 -9.18
C LEU A 225 16.14 -0.28 -10.60
N VAL A 226 15.96 0.59 -11.59
CA VAL A 226 15.90 0.19 -13.01
C VAL A 226 17.14 0.71 -13.71
N VAL A 227 17.92 -0.20 -14.29
CA VAL A 227 19.19 0.10 -14.95
C VAL A 227 19.09 -0.24 -16.44
N ASN A 228 19.48 0.70 -17.32
CA ASN A 228 19.56 0.45 -18.77
C ASN A 228 20.79 -0.41 -19.11
N GLU A 229 20.83 -1.02 -20.30
CA GLU A 229 22.02 -1.70 -20.84
C GLU A 229 23.28 -0.81 -20.83
N GLY A 230 23.13 0.50 -21.02
CA GLY A 230 24.22 1.47 -20.95
C GLY A 230 24.72 1.80 -19.53
N GLY A 231 24.32 1.04 -18.50
CA GLY A 231 24.78 1.23 -17.13
C GLY A 231 24.29 2.53 -16.47
N ARG A 232 23.15 3.06 -16.90
CA ARG A 232 22.52 4.27 -16.33
C ARG A 232 21.24 3.93 -15.60
N ILE A 233 21.02 4.56 -14.45
CA ILE A 233 19.78 4.41 -13.67
C ILE A 233 18.67 5.21 -14.34
N ILE A 234 17.66 4.49 -14.84
CA ILE A 234 16.46 5.06 -15.48
C ILE A 234 15.48 5.54 -14.41
N ASP A 235 15.26 4.70 -13.40
CA ASP A 235 14.32 4.98 -12.31
C ASP A 235 14.75 4.31 -11.02
N CYS A 236 14.33 4.88 -9.89
CA CYS A 236 14.61 4.34 -8.57
C CYS A 236 13.58 4.81 -7.53
N THR A 237 13.41 4.04 -6.46
CA THR A 237 12.66 4.44 -5.27
C THR A 237 13.59 5.19 -4.29
N PRO A 238 13.58 6.54 -4.24
CA PRO A 238 14.60 7.27 -3.50
C PRO A 238 14.48 7.10 -1.98
N GLY A 239 13.25 6.93 -1.48
CA GLY A 239 12.96 6.79 -0.04
C GLY A 239 13.68 5.61 0.60
N PHE A 240 13.85 4.51 -0.13
CA PHE A 240 14.57 3.34 0.36
C PHE A 240 16.08 3.59 0.53
N PHE A 241 16.69 4.34 -0.39
CA PHE A 241 18.14 4.56 -0.43
C PHE A 241 18.62 5.75 0.40
N THR A 242 17.84 6.21 1.37
CA THR A 242 18.20 7.32 2.27
C THR A 242 19.47 7.08 3.09
N PHE A 243 19.92 5.82 3.20
CA PHE A 243 21.18 5.44 3.81
C PHE A 243 22.42 5.66 2.91
N LEU A 244 22.22 6.00 1.64
CA LEU A 244 23.28 6.37 0.69
C LEU A 244 23.20 7.86 0.34
N PRO A 245 24.32 8.52 -0.02
CA PRO A 245 24.30 9.90 -0.50
C PRO A 245 23.42 10.02 -1.76
N ALA A 246 22.66 11.11 -1.85
CA ALA A 246 21.56 11.34 -2.80
C ALA A 246 21.71 10.64 -4.17
N LEU A 247 20.99 9.53 -4.32
CA LEU A 247 20.74 8.88 -5.61
C LEU A 247 19.77 9.74 -6.43
N SER A 248 20.19 10.13 -7.62
CA SER A 248 19.37 10.86 -8.58
C SER A 248 19.29 10.11 -9.91
N GLN A 249 18.17 10.28 -10.63
CA GLN A 249 18.01 9.71 -11.97
C GLN A 249 19.14 10.20 -12.90
N GLY A 250 19.69 9.30 -13.71
CA GLY A 250 20.82 9.60 -14.60
C GLY A 250 22.21 9.44 -13.98
N THR A 251 22.30 9.14 -12.68
CA THR A 251 23.55 8.64 -12.08
C THR A 251 23.96 7.32 -12.75
N GLY A 252 25.26 7.16 -12.97
CA GLY A 252 25.80 5.91 -13.48
C GLY A 252 25.65 4.81 -12.43
N TYR A 253 25.18 3.64 -12.85
CA TYR A 253 25.06 2.47 -11.98
C TYR A 253 26.41 2.10 -11.31
N GLY A 254 27.53 2.35 -12.00
CA GLY A 254 28.86 2.17 -11.41
C GLY A 254 29.12 3.04 -10.17
N HIS A 255 28.63 4.28 -10.15
CA HIS A 255 28.75 5.16 -8.98
C HIS A 255 27.90 4.63 -7.81
N PHE A 256 26.69 4.14 -8.10
CA PHE A 256 25.84 3.49 -7.10
C PHE A 256 26.53 2.27 -6.47
N ILE A 257 27.11 1.40 -7.30
CA ILE A 257 27.84 0.22 -6.82
C ILE A 257 29.05 0.62 -5.96
N GLN A 258 29.77 1.67 -6.35
CA GLN A 258 30.88 2.19 -5.56
C GLN A 258 30.43 2.71 -4.18
N GLN A 259 29.32 3.44 -4.12
CA GLN A 259 28.73 3.89 -2.85
C GLN A 259 28.26 2.72 -2.00
N LEU A 260 27.60 1.73 -2.60
CA LEU A 260 27.13 0.53 -1.90
C LEU A 260 28.30 -0.30 -1.35
N ARG A 261 29.41 -0.42 -2.10
CA ARG A 261 30.66 -1.04 -1.63
C ARG A 261 31.27 -0.34 -0.40
N GLY A 262 31.01 0.95 -0.22
CA GLY A 262 31.50 1.71 0.94
C GLY A 262 30.77 1.37 2.24
N VAL A 263 29.53 0.88 2.15
CA VAL A 263 28.65 0.58 3.29
C VAL A 263 28.48 -0.93 3.50
N ALA A 264 28.75 -1.74 2.47
CA ALA A 264 28.67 -3.19 2.54
C ALA A 264 29.79 -3.79 3.42
N VAL A 265 29.40 -4.76 4.25
CA VAL A 265 30.33 -5.52 5.12
C VAL A 265 31.17 -6.49 4.28
N ASP A 266 30.55 -7.18 3.32
CA ASP A 266 31.23 -8.04 2.36
C ASP A 266 31.19 -7.45 0.96
N LYS A 267 32.37 -7.18 0.39
CA LYS A 267 32.50 -6.62 -0.95
C LYS A 267 32.08 -7.60 -2.04
N ARG A 268 32.22 -8.91 -1.80
CA ARG A 268 31.85 -9.94 -2.79
C ARG A 268 30.34 -9.98 -3.02
N SER A 269 29.55 -9.75 -1.98
CA SER A 269 28.09 -9.63 -2.10
C SER A 269 27.65 -8.53 -3.08
N VAL A 270 28.40 -7.43 -3.16
CA VAL A 270 28.15 -6.34 -4.10
C VAL A 270 28.62 -6.68 -5.51
N ASP A 271 29.71 -7.45 -5.64
CA ASP A 271 30.18 -7.93 -6.94
C ASP A 271 29.18 -8.88 -7.59
N SER A 272 28.55 -9.75 -6.77
CA SER A 272 27.45 -10.60 -7.21
C SER A 272 26.25 -9.79 -7.71
N LEU A 273 25.94 -8.66 -7.08
CA LEU A 273 24.88 -7.75 -7.55
C LEU A 273 25.26 -7.11 -8.89
N SER A 274 26.51 -6.65 -9.05
CA SER A 274 27.00 -6.09 -10.32
C SER A 274 26.88 -7.12 -11.43
N TYR A 275 27.34 -8.34 -11.19
CA TYR A 275 27.20 -9.46 -12.14
C TYR A 275 25.73 -9.74 -12.46
N ALA A 276 24.85 -9.70 -11.45
CA ALA A 276 23.43 -9.96 -11.64
C ALA A 276 22.73 -8.91 -12.51
N VAL A 277 23.19 -7.65 -12.48
CA VAL A 277 22.67 -6.59 -13.35
C VAL A 277 23.14 -6.76 -14.79
N ASP A 278 24.38 -7.23 -14.98
CA ASP A 278 24.98 -7.46 -16.30
C ASP A 278 24.51 -8.78 -16.94
N ALA A 279 24.04 -9.74 -16.13
CA ALA A 279 23.60 -11.05 -16.56
C ALA A 279 22.50 -11.02 -17.63
N GLY A 280 22.46 -12.07 -18.46
CA GLY A 280 21.58 -12.21 -19.61
C GLY A 280 20.09 -12.37 -19.29
N ARG A 281 19.30 -12.50 -20.37
CA ARG A 281 17.83 -12.36 -20.38
C ARG A 281 17.03 -13.33 -19.49
N GLU A 282 17.59 -14.51 -19.19
CA GLU A 282 16.83 -15.63 -18.59
C GLU A 282 17.17 -15.90 -17.11
N THR A 283 18.12 -15.18 -16.53
CA THR A 283 18.53 -15.44 -15.15
C THR A 283 17.91 -14.42 -14.20
N VAL A 284 16.96 -14.88 -13.38
CA VAL A 284 16.60 -14.17 -12.15
C VAL A 284 17.66 -14.50 -11.12
N LEU A 285 18.44 -13.49 -10.72
CA LEU A 285 19.53 -13.65 -9.78
C LEU A 285 19.18 -12.97 -8.47
N ASN A 286 19.30 -13.72 -7.39
CA ASN A 286 19.01 -13.27 -6.04
C ASN A 286 20.29 -13.30 -5.22
N GLY A 287 20.40 -12.38 -4.26
CA GLY A 287 21.51 -12.39 -3.31
C GLY A 287 21.21 -11.56 -2.07
N GLU A 288 22.12 -11.59 -1.12
CA GLU A 288 22.02 -10.85 0.14
C GLU A 288 23.24 -9.96 0.31
N ILE A 289 23.00 -8.74 0.78
CA ILE A 289 24.02 -7.74 1.06
C ILE A 289 23.83 -7.30 2.50
N HIS A 290 24.84 -7.56 3.32
CA HIS A 290 24.90 -7.03 4.67
C HIS A 290 25.53 -5.64 4.60
N ILE A 291 24.80 -4.63 5.05
CA ILE A 291 25.27 -3.25 5.11
C ILE A 291 25.40 -2.80 6.56
N ARG A 292 26.45 -2.00 6.83
CA ARG A 292 26.67 -1.37 8.12
C ARG A 292 26.67 0.15 7.92
N THR A 293 25.58 0.78 8.36
CA THR A 293 25.46 2.24 8.38
C THR A 293 25.81 2.78 9.75
N GLU A 294 26.09 4.09 9.87
CA GLU A 294 26.44 4.74 11.15
C GLU A 294 25.42 4.51 12.27
N ARG A 295 24.16 4.25 11.91
CA ARG A 295 23.05 4.10 12.87
C ARG A 295 22.59 2.65 13.08
N ARG A 296 22.71 1.75 12.10
CA ARG A 296 22.22 0.35 12.18
C ARG A 296 22.94 -0.59 11.19
N GLU A 297 22.99 -1.88 11.54
CA GLU A 297 23.26 -2.97 10.60
C GLU A 297 21.95 -3.42 9.94
N LYS A 298 21.99 -3.66 8.63
CA LYS A 298 20.84 -4.16 7.87
C LYS A 298 21.27 -5.29 6.94
N THR A 299 20.37 -6.24 6.71
CA THR A 299 20.50 -7.28 5.69
C THR A 299 19.50 -7.01 4.59
N LEU A 300 20.02 -6.67 3.41
CA LEU A 300 19.22 -6.40 2.23
C LEU A 300 19.25 -7.62 1.32
N ARG A 301 18.08 -8.17 1.00
CA ARG A 301 17.95 -9.17 -0.06
C ARG A 301 17.63 -8.47 -1.37
N TYR A 302 18.32 -8.80 -2.44
CA TYR A 302 18.06 -8.27 -3.76
C TYR A 302 17.62 -9.34 -4.75
N THR A 303 16.85 -8.91 -5.75
CA THR A 303 16.46 -9.71 -6.91
C THR A 303 16.66 -8.89 -8.17
N ALA A 304 17.52 -9.36 -9.06
CA ALA A 304 17.76 -8.76 -10.37
C ALA A 304 17.04 -9.56 -11.45
N LYS A 305 16.20 -8.87 -12.24
CA LYS A 305 15.42 -9.44 -13.34
C LYS A 305 15.56 -8.60 -14.59
N ALA A 306 16.00 -9.21 -15.69
CA ALA A 306 16.07 -8.57 -16.99
C ALA A 306 14.67 -8.29 -17.56
N ILE A 307 14.48 -7.10 -18.12
CA ILE A 307 13.29 -6.68 -18.85
C ILE A 307 13.62 -6.70 -20.35
N ALA A 308 12.84 -7.47 -21.11
CA ALA A 308 12.95 -7.54 -22.56
C ALA A 308 12.26 -6.35 -23.23
N GLY A 309 12.87 -5.80 -24.28
CA GLY A 309 12.29 -4.81 -25.16
C GLY A 309 11.43 -5.43 -26.26
N LEU A 310 10.84 -4.58 -27.11
CA LEU A 310 9.93 -4.96 -28.19
C LEU A 310 10.56 -5.93 -29.22
N TYR A 311 11.88 -5.91 -29.39
CA TYR A 311 12.61 -6.76 -30.35
C TYR A 311 13.25 -7.99 -29.69
N GLY A 312 12.75 -8.37 -28.51
CA GLY A 312 13.42 -9.34 -27.67
C GLY A 312 14.52 -8.70 -26.86
N ASN A 313 15.49 -7.98 -27.45
CA ASN A 313 16.70 -7.40 -26.80
C ASN A 313 16.52 -6.94 -25.33
N LYS A 314 17.53 -7.17 -24.46
CA LYS A 314 17.43 -6.72 -23.06
C LYS A 314 17.29 -5.18 -23.11
N ALA A 315 16.26 -4.63 -22.50
CA ALA A 315 16.02 -3.19 -22.52
C ALA A 315 16.48 -2.55 -21.21
N ALA A 316 16.31 -3.28 -20.11
CA ALA A 316 16.72 -2.85 -18.78
C ALA A 316 16.88 -4.06 -17.84
N THR A 317 17.44 -3.83 -16.67
CA THR A 317 17.36 -4.74 -15.52
C THR A 317 16.61 -4.04 -14.39
N LEU A 318 15.57 -4.68 -13.87
CA LEU A 318 14.93 -4.29 -12.62
C LEU A 318 15.62 -5.01 -11.47
N VAL A 319 16.12 -4.24 -10.51
CA VAL A 319 16.64 -4.73 -9.24
C VAL A 319 15.69 -4.29 -8.14
N THR A 320 15.16 -5.25 -7.39
CA THR A 320 14.40 -4.99 -6.17
C THR A 320 15.25 -5.30 -4.95
N PHE A 321 15.04 -4.56 -3.85
CA PHE A 321 15.73 -4.67 -2.58
C PHE A 321 14.70 -4.73 -1.45
N TRP A 322 14.89 -5.68 -0.55
CA TRP A 322 14.04 -5.91 0.61
C TRP A 322 14.90 -5.90 1.88
N ASP A 323 14.52 -5.09 2.87
CA ASP A 323 15.16 -5.15 4.20
C ASP A 323 14.59 -6.36 4.97
N VAL A 324 15.37 -7.43 5.04
CA VAL A 324 14.96 -8.70 5.68
C VAL A 324 15.49 -8.81 7.12
N THR A 325 16.07 -7.74 7.66
CA THR A 325 16.72 -7.76 8.99
C THR A 325 15.76 -8.20 10.09
N SER A 326 14.60 -7.55 10.19
CA SER A 326 13.59 -7.86 11.21
C SER A 326 13.02 -9.26 11.03
N MET A 327 12.82 -9.70 9.79
CA MET A 327 12.32 -11.04 9.47
C MET A 327 13.30 -12.12 9.94
N ILE A 328 14.60 -11.96 9.65
CA ILE A 328 15.64 -12.90 10.08
C ILE A 328 15.73 -12.93 11.62
N GLN A 329 15.68 -11.77 12.28
CA GLN A 329 15.69 -11.69 13.74
C GLN A 329 14.49 -12.40 14.38
N LEU A 330 13.30 -12.18 13.83
CA LEU A 330 12.08 -12.82 14.32
C LEU A 330 12.11 -14.34 14.10
N SER A 331 12.61 -14.81 12.96
CA SER A 331 12.78 -16.24 12.68
C SER A 331 13.71 -16.89 13.72
N ARG A 332 14.81 -16.22 14.08
CA ARG A 332 15.73 -16.71 15.11
C ARG A 332 15.09 -16.75 16.50
N ASP A 333 14.36 -15.70 16.89
CA ASP A 333 13.64 -15.68 18.19
C ASP A 333 12.59 -16.80 18.27
N LEU A 334 11.89 -17.08 17.16
CA LEU A 334 10.95 -18.18 17.07
C LEU A 334 11.64 -19.54 17.22
N GLU A 335 12.77 -19.76 16.53
CA GLU A 335 13.56 -20.99 16.66
C GLU A 335 14.06 -21.20 18.09
N ASP A 336 14.54 -20.14 18.75
CA ASP A 336 15.02 -20.21 20.13
C ASP A 336 13.90 -20.50 21.13
N LYS A 337 12.73 -19.86 20.96
CA LYS A 337 11.54 -20.15 21.77
C LYS A 337 11.04 -21.57 21.57
N ASN A 338 11.06 -22.07 20.34
CA ASN A 338 10.62 -23.44 20.06
C ASN A 338 11.55 -24.46 20.72
N ARG A 339 12.87 -24.24 20.64
CA ARG A 339 13.87 -25.05 21.36
C ARG A 339 13.64 -25.03 22.88
N ALA A 340 13.45 -23.86 23.47
CA ALA A 340 13.19 -23.73 24.91
C ALA A 340 11.90 -24.45 25.34
N MET A 341 10.86 -24.38 24.51
CA MET A 341 9.59 -25.05 24.75
C MET A 341 9.70 -26.59 24.64
N GLU A 342 10.48 -27.08 23.68
CA GLU A 342 10.80 -28.51 23.56
C GLU A 342 11.56 -29.02 24.79
N GLU A 343 12.54 -28.27 25.29
CA GLU A 343 13.26 -28.61 26.52
C GLU A 343 12.35 -28.63 27.75
N ALA A 344 11.47 -27.62 27.89
CA ALA A 344 10.49 -27.57 28.97
C ALA A 344 9.53 -28.76 28.93
N ASN A 345 9.01 -29.11 27.75
CA ASN A 345 8.17 -30.28 27.54
C ASN A 345 8.91 -31.59 27.91
N LYS A 346 10.19 -31.71 27.54
CA LYS A 346 11.00 -32.87 27.91
C LYS A 346 11.18 -32.98 29.43
N ARG A 347 11.42 -31.87 30.12
CA ARG A 347 11.53 -31.82 31.59
C ARG A 347 10.23 -32.22 32.27
N LEU A 348 9.10 -31.68 31.82
CA LEU A 348 7.78 -32.01 32.37
C LEU A 348 7.46 -33.51 32.22
N ARG A 349 7.77 -34.11 31.06
CA ARG A 349 7.62 -35.56 30.86
C ARG A 349 8.46 -36.37 31.84
N GLY A 350 9.73 -36.02 32.02
CA GLY A 350 10.60 -36.69 32.98
C GLY A 350 10.15 -36.53 34.44
N GLN A 351 9.60 -35.36 34.81
CA GLN A 351 9.00 -35.14 36.12
C GLN A 351 7.75 -36.01 36.32
N LEU A 352 6.90 -36.12 35.30
CA LEU A 352 5.70 -36.96 35.36
C LEU A 352 6.06 -38.44 35.55
N GLU A 353 7.05 -38.94 34.80
CA GLU A 353 7.57 -40.31 34.95
C GLU A 353 8.13 -40.55 36.36
N SER A 354 8.89 -39.59 36.90
CA SER A 354 9.43 -39.68 38.26
C SER A 354 8.33 -39.68 39.32
N ILE A 355 7.35 -38.78 39.19
CA ILE A 355 6.18 -38.73 40.10
C ILE A 355 5.44 -40.05 40.06
N GLN A 356 5.17 -40.61 38.87
CA GLN A 356 4.50 -41.90 38.73
C GLN A 356 5.27 -43.02 39.45
N ALA A 357 6.59 -43.11 39.25
CA ALA A 357 7.42 -44.10 39.94
C ALA A 357 7.37 -43.93 41.46
N TRP A 358 7.51 -42.70 41.96
CA TRP A 358 7.41 -42.37 43.39
C TRP A 358 6.02 -42.67 43.95
N THR A 359 4.95 -42.41 43.20
CA THR A 359 3.58 -42.70 43.62
C THR A 359 3.36 -44.21 43.76
N VAL A 360 3.83 -45.01 42.80
CA VAL A 360 3.76 -46.48 42.86
C VAL A 360 4.54 -47.00 44.06
N GLU A 361 5.77 -46.51 44.27
CA GLU A 361 6.61 -46.93 45.39
C GLU A 361 6.06 -46.51 46.76
N LYS A 362 5.54 -45.28 46.86
CA LYS A 362 4.89 -44.77 48.08
C LYS A 362 3.65 -45.59 48.41
N GLU A 363 2.84 -45.94 47.41
CA GLU A 363 1.64 -46.75 47.64
C GLU A 363 1.99 -48.17 48.08
N ARG A 364 3.00 -48.79 47.46
CA ARG A 364 3.54 -50.08 47.91
C ARG A 364 4.01 -50.03 49.37
N ASN A 365 4.73 -48.98 49.76
CA ASN A 365 5.20 -48.81 51.14
C ASN A 365 4.05 -48.57 52.12
N ARG A 366 3.04 -47.78 51.72
CA ARG A 366 1.82 -47.58 52.52
C ARG A 366 1.11 -48.91 52.78
N ILE A 367 0.94 -49.73 51.75
CA ILE A 367 0.33 -51.06 51.83
C ILE A 367 1.14 -51.99 52.74
N LEU A 368 2.47 -52.01 52.61
CA LEU A 368 3.35 -52.80 53.49
C LEU A 368 3.22 -52.39 54.95
N GLN A 369 3.13 -51.09 55.22
CA GLN A 369 2.95 -50.58 56.57
C GLN A 369 1.59 -51.00 57.15
N GLU A 370 0.52 -50.87 56.36
CA GLU A 370 -0.83 -51.32 56.74
C GLU A 370 -0.86 -52.83 57.02
N PHE A 371 -0.24 -53.64 56.15
CA PHE A 371 -0.07 -55.07 56.39
C PHE A 371 0.73 -55.35 57.66
N HIS A 372 1.85 -54.66 57.90
CA HIS A 372 2.64 -54.83 59.10
C HIS A 372 1.85 -54.51 60.38
N HIS A 373 0.99 -53.50 60.36
CA HIS A 373 0.12 -53.21 61.51
C HIS A 373 -0.90 -54.33 61.75
N THR A 374 -1.64 -54.79 60.73
CA THR A 374 -2.65 -55.85 60.89
C THR A 374 -2.03 -57.22 61.21
N LEU A 375 -1.01 -57.63 60.45
CA LEU A 375 -0.28 -58.88 60.69
C LEU A 375 0.46 -58.86 62.01
N GLY A 376 1.24 -57.81 62.26
CA GLY A 376 2.04 -57.69 63.47
C GLY A 376 1.17 -57.70 64.73
N HIS A 377 0.04 -56.99 64.71
CA HIS A 377 -0.90 -57.00 65.81
C HIS A 377 -1.53 -58.37 66.03
N SER A 378 -2.01 -59.02 64.96
CA SER A 378 -2.59 -60.38 65.05
C SER A 378 -1.56 -61.41 65.55
N MET A 379 -0.32 -61.35 65.06
CA MET A 379 0.74 -62.28 65.45
C MET A 379 1.18 -62.08 66.91
N ALA A 380 1.26 -60.85 67.40
CA ALA A 380 1.59 -60.57 68.79
C ALA A 380 0.51 -61.10 69.75
N GLU A 381 -0.77 -60.90 69.41
CA GLU A 381 -1.89 -61.44 70.19
C GLU A 381 -1.94 -62.97 70.14
N LEU A 382 -1.66 -63.57 68.98
CA LEU A 382 -1.55 -65.02 68.83
C LEU A 382 -0.42 -65.60 69.69
N LEU A 383 0.76 -64.99 69.64
CA LEU A 383 1.90 -65.41 70.46
C LEU A 383 1.55 -65.34 71.95
N ALA A 384 0.95 -64.23 72.41
CA ALA A 384 0.54 -64.09 73.81
C ALA A 384 -0.48 -65.16 74.23
N LEU A 385 -1.48 -65.46 73.39
CA LEU A 385 -2.47 -66.50 73.67
C LEU A 385 -1.86 -67.91 73.68
N LEU A 386 -0.91 -68.18 72.79
CA LEU A 386 -0.18 -69.45 72.74
C LEU A 386 0.77 -69.61 73.94
N GLU A 387 1.48 -68.55 74.34
CA GLU A 387 2.33 -68.54 75.54
C GLU A 387 1.50 -68.80 76.81
N VAL A 388 0.30 -68.21 76.91
CA VAL A 388 -0.63 -68.49 78.01
C VAL A 388 -1.03 -69.97 78.04
N ALA A 389 -1.33 -70.56 76.88
CA ALA A 389 -1.66 -71.98 76.78
C ALA A 389 -0.47 -72.88 77.15
N GLU A 390 0.75 -72.54 76.70
CA GLU A 390 1.98 -73.27 77.00
C GLU A 390 2.33 -73.22 78.50
N LEU A 391 2.23 -72.06 79.15
CA LEU A 391 2.47 -71.89 80.59
C LEU A 391 1.49 -72.71 81.44
N GLN A 392 0.25 -72.88 81.01
CA GLN A 392 -0.73 -73.72 81.71
C GLN A 392 -0.45 -75.21 81.50
N LEU A 393 0.06 -75.60 80.33
CA LEU A 393 0.49 -76.96 80.03
C LEU A 393 1.68 -77.38 80.90
N GLN A 394 2.67 -76.49 81.08
CA GLN A 394 3.86 -76.74 81.91
C GLN A 394 3.55 -76.86 83.42
N ARG A 395 2.39 -76.36 83.86
CA ARG A 395 1.97 -76.35 85.28
C ARG A 395 1.08 -77.53 85.67
N ASP A 396 0.86 -78.51 84.78
CA ASP A 396 -0.12 -79.60 84.95
C ASP A 396 -1.55 -79.10 85.31
N ALA A 397 -1.85 -77.84 84.95
CA ALA A 397 -3.11 -77.16 85.27
C ALA A 397 -3.99 -77.06 84.01
N TRP A 398 -4.09 -78.15 83.25
CA TRP A 398 -4.91 -78.20 82.05
C TRP A 398 -6.40 -78.12 82.42
N GLY A 399 -7.03 -76.99 82.07
CA GLY A 399 -8.41 -76.69 82.46
C GLY A 399 -9.16 -75.83 81.43
N PRO A 400 -10.35 -75.32 81.78
CA PRO A 400 -11.21 -74.55 80.86
C PRO A 400 -10.51 -73.34 80.23
N SER A 401 -9.67 -72.64 81.01
CA SER A 401 -8.95 -71.44 80.58
C SER A 401 -7.86 -71.70 79.53
N ALA A 402 -7.13 -72.82 79.59
CA ALA A 402 -6.14 -73.20 78.57
C ALA A 402 -6.82 -73.51 77.23
N LYS A 403 -7.98 -74.18 77.29
CA LYS A 403 -8.80 -74.48 76.12
C LYS A 403 -9.37 -73.20 75.51
N GLU A 404 -9.88 -72.29 76.33
CA GLU A 404 -10.34 -70.95 75.90
C GLU A 404 -9.22 -70.13 75.26
N ALA A 405 -8.00 -70.17 75.80
CA ALA A 405 -6.85 -69.47 75.22
C ALA A 405 -6.47 -70.04 73.84
N LEU A 406 -6.52 -71.36 73.66
CA LEU A 406 -6.23 -72.01 72.38
C LEU A 406 -7.34 -71.78 71.34
N GLU A 407 -8.61 -71.79 71.78
CA GLU A 407 -9.77 -71.45 70.95
C GLU A 407 -9.71 -69.97 70.52
N ALA A 408 -9.42 -69.06 71.45
CA ALA A 408 -9.21 -67.64 71.16
C ALA A 408 -8.02 -67.39 70.21
N ALA A 409 -6.92 -68.13 70.37
CA ALA A 409 -5.80 -68.06 69.42
C ALA A 409 -6.23 -68.55 68.03
N THR A 410 -6.95 -69.67 67.96
CA THR A 410 -7.42 -70.22 66.68
C THR A 410 -8.38 -69.25 65.98
N ASP A 411 -9.30 -68.63 66.72
CA ASP A 411 -10.23 -67.65 66.19
C ASP A 411 -9.52 -66.37 65.76
N ARG A 412 -8.52 -65.90 66.52
CA ARG A 412 -7.71 -64.76 66.13
C ARG A 412 -6.89 -65.01 64.86
N ALA A 413 -6.36 -66.22 64.69
CA ALA A 413 -5.65 -66.62 63.47
C ALA A 413 -6.59 -66.66 62.26
N ARG A 414 -7.80 -67.20 62.44
CA ARG A 414 -8.83 -67.21 61.40
C ARG A 414 -9.29 -65.81 61.02
N GLN A 415 -9.48 -64.94 62.01
CA GLN A 415 -9.86 -63.55 61.78
C GLN A 415 -8.74 -62.78 61.07
N GLY A 416 -7.49 -62.91 61.50
CA GLY A 416 -6.34 -62.28 60.84
C GLY A 416 -6.17 -62.75 59.38
N LEU A 417 -6.34 -64.05 59.11
CA LEU A 417 -6.34 -64.59 57.74
C LEU A 417 -7.50 -64.03 56.88
N SER A 418 -8.68 -63.84 57.47
CA SER A 418 -9.82 -63.24 56.78
C SER A 418 -9.58 -61.76 56.45
N GLU A 419 -9.03 -60.99 57.40
CA GLU A 419 -8.69 -59.57 57.22
C GLU A 419 -7.63 -59.38 56.13
N ILE A 420 -6.58 -60.20 56.10
CA ILE A 420 -5.57 -60.18 55.01
C ILE A 420 -6.22 -60.51 53.66
N ARG A 421 -7.06 -61.55 53.61
CA ARG A 421 -7.73 -61.96 52.38
C ARG A 421 -8.67 -60.86 51.86
N MET A 422 -9.35 -60.15 52.74
CA MET A 422 -10.17 -58.98 52.39
C MET A 422 -9.33 -57.81 51.86
N SER A 423 -8.22 -57.46 52.51
CA SER A 423 -7.32 -56.38 52.05
C SER A 423 -6.67 -56.69 50.70
N VAL A 424 -6.22 -57.93 50.48
CA VAL A 424 -5.69 -58.37 49.17
C VAL A 424 -6.80 -58.45 48.11
N GLY A 425 -8.02 -58.85 48.49
CA GLY A 425 -9.19 -58.87 47.61
C GLY A 425 -9.59 -57.47 47.14
N HIS A 426 -9.53 -56.47 48.02
CA HIS A 426 -9.74 -55.07 47.68
C HIS A 426 -8.70 -54.58 46.67
N TYR A 427 -7.41 -54.86 46.90
CA TYR A 427 -6.31 -54.49 46.01
C TYR A 427 -6.49 -55.01 44.57
N LYS A 428 -6.82 -56.29 44.41
CA LYS A 428 -7.01 -56.93 43.09
C LYS A 428 -8.18 -56.34 42.29
N LYS A 429 -9.17 -55.77 42.96
CA LYS A 429 -10.36 -55.17 42.33
C LYS A 429 -10.08 -53.75 41.82
N THR A 430 -9.20 -53.02 42.50
CA THR A 430 -8.73 -51.68 42.12
C THR A 430 -7.78 -51.68 40.92
N GLU A 431 -6.91 -52.69 40.77
CA GLU A 431 -6.05 -52.84 39.56
C GLU A 431 -6.88 -53.04 38.28
N VAL A 432 -7.92 -53.87 38.34
CA VAL A 432 -8.77 -54.18 37.17
C VAL A 432 -9.63 -52.98 36.73
N GLY A 433 -9.90 -52.03 37.63
CA GLY A 433 -10.65 -50.81 37.32
C GLY A 433 -9.83 -49.71 36.63
N HIS A 434 -8.49 -49.77 36.67
CA HIS A 434 -7.63 -48.72 36.11
C HIS A 434 -7.25 -48.97 34.64
N ASP A 435 -7.35 -50.22 34.16
CA ASP A 435 -6.98 -50.60 32.79
C ASP A 435 -8.06 -50.30 31.73
N GLN A 436 -9.29 -49.92 32.14
CA GLN A 436 -10.38 -49.59 31.21
C GLN A 436 -10.53 -48.09 30.90
N GLY A 437 -9.60 -47.24 31.37
CA GLY A 437 -9.71 -45.78 31.26
C GLY A 437 -8.80 -45.10 30.23
N ASN A 438 -7.91 -45.82 29.53
CA ASN A 438 -6.87 -45.22 28.68
C ASN A 438 -7.04 -45.55 27.18
N GLY A 439 -8.26 -45.31 26.67
CA GLY A 439 -8.58 -45.40 25.25
C GLY A 439 -9.57 -44.30 24.86
N GLY A 440 -9.05 -43.10 24.61
CA GLY A 440 -9.79 -41.92 24.14
C GLY A 440 -8.85 -40.89 23.55
#